data_AF-A0A415G6U0-F1
#
_entry.id   AF-A0A415G6U0-F1
#
_cell.length_a   1.000
_cell.length_b   1.000
_cell.length_c   1.000
_cell.angle_alpha   90.00
_cell.angle_beta   90.00
_cell.angle_gamma   90.00
#
_symmetry.space_group_name_H-M   'P 1'
#
loop_
_entity.id
_entity.type
_entity.pdbx_description
1 polymer ?
#
loop_
_entity_poly.entity_id
_entity_poly.type
_entity_poly.pdbx_seq_one_letter_code
_entity_poly.pdbx_strand_id
1 'polypeptide(L)'
;MKSEKEAKRLSFDVHGEFITQLAREWFYTGEKSYEKVIELLMNSMSGTDTPEGQIRRYAEDILLGRAALRGSTRAGTYHLETYEPGEEELMPKSMNIWKEVEKRKETEKKLSKMVERWDIVMECVPEGIKREIRKALGEETAEDRQQEALSSYVKRMTDETEHKTADYGWLEPDGTFHNVKWGDHEGWANNYLQKNLSVEEYRHVIFGGKDVMSAGDYLTTKGWVLLHNPSMGIAFPTRDSTKRYTKPQKDFLYDYYIERDCRDEANAIWQENE
;
A
#
# COMPACT_ATOMS: atom_id res chain seq x y z
N MET A 1 61.22 -47.15 36.40
CA MET A 1 60.05 -47.22 35.48
C MET A 1 59.39 -45.86 35.42
N LYS A 2 59.58 -45.10 34.33
CA LYS A 2 58.76 -43.92 34.02
C LYS A 2 57.71 -44.40 33.01
N SER A 3 56.43 -44.27 33.35
CA SER A 3 55.33 -44.58 32.43
C SER A 3 55.30 -43.50 31.34
N GLU A 4 55.53 -43.90 30.09
CA GLU A 4 55.23 -43.05 28.93
C GLU A 4 53.71 -42.84 28.86
N LYS A 5 53.28 -41.58 28.86
CA LYS A 5 51.90 -41.23 28.56
C LYS A 5 51.74 -41.27 27.04
N GLU A 6 50.96 -42.21 26.52
CA GLU A 6 50.55 -42.20 25.12
C GLU A 6 49.75 -40.93 24.80
N ALA A 7 50.29 -40.11 23.89
CA ALA A 7 49.58 -38.95 23.38
C ALA A 7 48.51 -39.42 22.38
N LYS A 8 47.23 -39.28 22.74
CA LYS A 8 46.11 -39.52 21.81
C LYS A 8 46.04 -38.38 20.81
N ARG A 9 46.13 -38.70 19.51
CA ARG A 9 46.02 -37.74 18.41
C ARG A 9 44.60 -37.74 17.84
N LEU A 10 43.97 -36.58 17.79
CA LEU A 10 42.71 -36.35 17.09
C LEU A 10 43.00 -35.68 15.73
N SER A 11 42.36 -36.15 14.66
CA SER A 11 42.45 -35.53 13.34
C SER A 11 41.06 -35.36 12.72
N PHE A 12 40.85 -34.21 12.09
CA PHE A 12 39.64 -33.89 11.35
C PHE A 12 39.90 -34.01 9.85
N ASP A 13 38.84 -34.20 9.08
CA ASP A 13 38.85 -34.17 7.63
C ASP A 13 37.75 -33.21 7.18
N VAL A 14 38.05 -32.41 6.16
CA VAL A 14 37.15 -31.40 5.64
C VAL A 14 37.01 -31.64 4.14
N HIS A 15 35.77 -31.75 3.70
CA HIS A 15 35.41 -31.96 2.31
C HIS A 15 35.00 -30.63 1.67
N GLY A 16 35.61 -30.30 0.54
CA GLY A 16 35.28 -29.07 -0.20
C GLY A 16 33.83 -29.05 -0.69
N GLU A 17 33.30 -30.21 -1.06
CA GLU A 17 31.93 -30.36 -1.56
C GLU A 17 30.91 -29.94 -0.50
N PHE A 18 31.18 -30.29 0.78
CA PHE A 18 30.34 -29.90 1.91
C PHE A 18 30.32 -28.38 2.09
N ILE A 19 31.49 -27.73 2.06
CA ILE A 19 31.58 -26.27 2.20
C ILE A 19 30.84 -25.57 1.05
N THR A 20 31.03 -26.04 -0.19
CA THR A 20 30.38 -25.51 -1.39
C THR A 20 28.86 -25.58 -1.28
N GLN A 21 28.32 -26.75 -0.91
CA GLN A 21 26.89 -26.94 -0.76
C GLN A 21 26.31 -26.08 0.38
N LEU A 22 26.97 -26.07 1.54
CA LEU A 22 26.55 -25.29 2.70
C LEU A 22 26.50 -23.79 2.39
N ALA A 23 27.55 -23.26 1.74
CA ALA A 23 27.62 -21.84 1.39
C ALA A 23 26.51 -21.45 0.41
N ARG A 24 26.25 -22.27 -0.62
CA ARG A 24 25.16 -22.04 -1.57
C ARG A 24 23.81 -22.13 -0.86
N GLU A 25 23.57 -23.14 -0.04
CA GLU A 25 22.33 -23.28 0.72
C GLU A 25 22.06 -22.04 1.58
N TRP A 26 23.03 -21.62 2.39
CA TRP A 26 22.90 -20.44 3.25
C TRP A 26 22.62 -19.17 2.46
N PHE A 27 23.29 -18.99 1.32
CA PHE A 27 23.09 -17.82 0.46
C PHE A 27 21.70 -17.80 -0.18
N TYR A 28 21.25 -18.92 -0.75
CA TYR A 28 19.99 -18.99 -1.49
C TYR A 28 18.75 -19.09 -0.60
N THR A 29 18.87 -19.69 0.58
CA THR A 29 17.78 -19.73 1.58
C THR A 29 17.69 -18.43 2.39
N GLY A 30 18.77 -17.63 2.41
CA GLY A 30 18.88 -16.45 3.26
C GLY A 30 19.12 -16.76 4.74
N GLU A 31 19.52 -18.00 5.09
CA GLU A 31 19.79 -18.38 6.48
C GLU A 31 20.96 -17.57 7.09
N LYS A 32 21.91 -17.13 6.25
CA LYS A 32 23.02 -16.25 6.63
C LYS A 32 23.09 -15.05 5.70
N SER A 33 23.65 -13.95 6.21
CA SER A 33 23.93 -12.77 5.38
C SER A 33 25.01 -13.06 4.35
N TYR A 34 24.98 -12.31 3.24
CA TYR A 34 25.97 -12.40 2.16
C TYR A 34 27.40 -12.30 2.69
N GLU A 35 27.65 -11.35 3.60
CA GLU A 35 28.97 -11.11 4.18
C GLU A 35 29.49 -12.33 4.93
N LYS A 36 28.63 -13.03 5.68
CA LYS A 36 28.99 -14.23 6.44
C LYS A 36 29.27 -15.42 5.53
N VAL A 37 28.52 -15.55 4.43
CA VAL A 37 28.76 -16.61 3.44
C VAL A 37 30.07 -16.37 2.70
N ILE A 38 30.34 -15.12 2.29
CA ILE A 38 31.61 -14.76 1.66
C ILE A 38 32.78 -14.95 2.62
N GLU A 39 32.64 -14.56 3.88
CA GLU A 39 33.66 -14.79 4.91
C GLU A 39 33.98 -16.28 5.08
N LEU A 40 32.97 -17.15 5.16
CA LEU A 40 33.15 -18.61 5.20
C LEU A 40 33.98 -19.12 4.02
N LEU A 41 33.62 -18.71 2.80
CA LEU A 41 34.29 -19.15 1.57
C LEU A 41 35.72 -18.61 1.49
N MET A 42 35.94 -17.34 1.82
CA MET A 42 37.26 -16.73 1.84
C MET A 42 38.18 -17.42 2.86
N ASN A 43 37.68 -17.69 4.07
CA ASN A 43 38.44 -18.42 5.09
C ASN A 43 38.78 -19.85 4.63
N SER A 44 37.89 -20.49 3.86
CA SER A 44 38.10 -21.84 3.32
C SER A 44 39.13 -21.91 2.17
N MET A 45 39.54 -20.76 1.64
CA MET A 45 40.57 -20.61 0.60
C MET A 45 41.81 -19.83 1.10
N SER A 46 41.83 -19.51 2.39
CA SER A 46 42.94 -18.77 3.02
C SER A 46 44.20 -19.65 3.16
N GLY A 47 45.37 -19.01 3.24
CA GLY A 47 46.66 -19.72 3.32
C GLY A 47 47.28 -20.09 1.96
N THR A 48 46.80 -19.50 0.86
CA THR A 48 47.43 -19.54 -0.45
C THR A 48 48.16 -18.22 -0.75
N ASP A 49 49.03 -18.19 -1.76
CA ASP A 49 49.67 -16.95 -2.26
C ASP A 49 48.71 -16.06 -3.07
N THR A 50 47.41 -16.38 -3.08
CA THR A 50 46.40 -15.68 -3.87
C THR A 50 46.01 -14.36 -3.19
N PRO A 51 45.98 -13.21 -3.91
CA PRO A 51 45.53 -11.95 -3.35
C PRO A 51 44.08 -12.00 -2.85
N GLU A 52 43.79 -11.33 -1.74
CA GLU A 52 42.46 -11.32 -1.10
C GLU A 52 41.32 -10.93 -2.07
N GLY A 53 41.55 -9.93 -2.92
CA GLY A 53 40.56 -9.51 -3.93
C GLY A 53 40.23 -10.61 -4.95
N GLN A 54 41.18 -11.50 -5.25
CA GLN A 54 40.95 -12.64 -6.13
C GLN A 54 40.27 -13.80 -5.38
N ILE A 55 40.61 -14.03 -4.11
CA ILE A 55 39.90 -14.99 -3.24
C ILE A 55 38.41 -14.63 -3.12
N ARG A 56 38.11 -13.33 -2.97
CA ARG A 56 36.73 -12.84 -2.94
C ARG A 56 35.99 -13.14 -4.25
N ARG A 57 36.62 -12.94 -5.41
CA ARG A 57 36.03 -13.30 -6.72
C ARG A 57 35.72 -14.79 -6.81
N TYR A 58 36.62 -15.64 -6.35
CA TYR A 58 36.37 -17.09 -6.30
C TYR A 58 35.19 -17.43 -5.39
N ALA A 59 35.04 -16.75 -4.25
CA ALA A 59 33.88 -16.95 -3.38
C ALA A 59 32.57 -16.58 -4.11
N GLU A 60 32.56 -15.48 -4.86
CA GLU A 60 31.42 -15.08 -5.69
C GLU A 60 31.14 -16.10 -6.80
N ASP A 61 32.18 -16.58 -7.49
CA ASP A 61 32.06 -17.59 -8.54
C ASP A 61 31.52 -18.94 -8.01
N ILE A 62 31.86 -19.32 -6.77
CA ILE A 62 31.29 -20.50 -6.11
C ILE A 62 29.78 -20.36 -5.92
N LEU A 63 29.30 -19.20 -5.46
CA LEU A 63 27.87 -18.93 -5.28
C LEU A 63 27.12 -18.90 -6.61
N LEU A 64 27.80 -18.46 -7.67
CA LEU A 64 27.27 -18.39 -9.03
C LEU A 64 27.35 -19.71 -9.81
N GLY A 65 27.94 -20.76 -9.23
CA GLY A 65 28.07 -22.07 -9.86
C GLY A 65 29.21 -22.19 -10.87
N ARG A 66 30.09 -21.18 -10.95
CA ARG A 66 31.25 -21.15 -11.85
C ARG A 66 32.51 -21.76 -11.24
N ALA A 67 32.47 -22.03 -9.93
CA ALA A 67 33.52 -22.73 -9.22
C ALA A 67 32.95 -23.60 -8.10
N ALA A 68 33.76 -24.51 -7.59
CA ALA A 68 33.47 -25.32 -6.40
C ALA A 68 34.76 -25.64 -5.64
N LEU A 69 34.66 -25.72 -4.31
CA LEU A 69 35.67 -26.39 -3.50
C LEU A 69 35.43 -27.89 -3.59
N ARG A 70 36.48 -28.67 -3.83
CA ARG A 70 36.40 -30.14 -3.95
C ARG A 70 37.57 -30.84 -3.27
N GLY A 71 37.38 -32.12 -2.98
CA GLY A 71 38.39 -32.98 -2.39
C GLY A 71 38.49 -32.86 -0.87
N SER A 72 39.47 -33.57 -0.31
CA SER A 72 39.63 -33.78 1.14
C SER A 72 40.95 -33.23 1.64
N THR A 73 40.92 -32.56 2.80
CA THR A 73 42.14 -32.08 3.46
C THR A 73 43.00 -33.23 3.97
N ARG A 74 42.41 -34.34 4.40
CA ARG A 74 43.15 -35.54 4.82
C ARG A 74 43.82 -36.25 3.65
N ALA A 75 43.14 -36.33 2.50
CA ALA A 75 43.67 -36.96 1.29
C ALA A 75 44.68 -36.06 0.55
N GLY A 76 44.80 -34.78 0.93
CA GLY A 76 45.63 -33.81 0.22
C GLY A 76 45.08 -33.44 -1.15
N THR A 77 43.78 -33.67 -1.40
CA THR A 77 43.11 -33.41 -2.68
C THR A 77 42.23 -32.17 -2.64
N TYR A 78 42.23 -31.43 -1.52
CA TYR A 78 41.44 -30.21 -1.36
C TYR A 78 41.92 -29.11 -2.32
N HIS A 79 41.04 -28.63 -3.19
CA HIS A 79 41.35 -27.57 -4.17
C HIS A 79 40.10 -26.78 -4.57
N LEU A 80 40.32 -25.63 -5.19
CA LEU A 80 39.30 -24.89 -5.93
C LEU A 80 39.28 -25.40 -7.38
N GLU A 81 38.12 -25.84 -7.84
CA GLU A 81 37.85 -26.19 -9.24
C GLU A 81 37.06 -25.05 -9.88
N THR A 82 37.58 -24.47 -10.96
CA THR A 82 36.91 -23.44 -11.76
C THR A 82 36.40 -24.04 -13.06
N TYR A 83 35.19 -23.66 -13.47
CA TYR A 83 34.54 -24.15 -14.67
C TYR A 83 34.68 -23.15 -15.82
N GLU A 84 34.95 -23.66 -17.03
CA GLU A 84 34.93 -22.85 -18.24
C GLU A 84 33.48 -22.50 -18.63
N PRO A 85 33.27 -21.44 -19.44
CA PRO A 85 31.94 -21.07 -19.91
C PRO A 85 31.24 -22.23 -20.64
N GLY A 86 30.07 -22.64 -20.14
CA GLY A 86 29.30 -23.80 -20.64
C GLY A 86 29.56 -25.11 -19.89
N GLU A 87 30.56 -25.16 -19.01
CA GLU A 87 30.85 -26.30 -18.12
C GLU A 87 30.39 -26.04 -16.67
N GLU A 88 29.66 -24.94 -16.42
CA GLU A 88 29.21 -24.59 -15.08
C GLU A 88 28.26 -25.64 -14.49
N GLU A 89 28.30 -25.76 -13.17
CA GLU A 89 27.46 -26.74 -12.47
C GLU A 89 25.97 -26.38 -12.63
N LEU A 90 25.17 -27.35 -13.07
CA LEU A 90 23.73 -27.20 -13.22
C LEU A 90 23.07 -27.05 -11.84
N MET A 91 22.96 -25.81 -11.37
CA MET A 91 22.30 -25.53 -10.10
C MET A 91 20.78 -25.74 -10.19
N PRO A 92 20.14 -26.19 -9.09
CA PRO A 92 18.69 -26.24 -8.99
C PRO A 92 18.05 -24.91 -9.37
N LYS A 93 16.82 -24.93 -9.91
CA LYS A 93 16.13 -23.72 -10.37
C LYS A 93 16.00 -22.64 -9.28
N SER A 94 15.88 -23.03 -8.01
CA SER A 94 15.85 -22.15 -6.85
C SER A 94 17.20 -21.51 -6.49
N MET A 95 18.29 -22.04 -7.05
CA MET A 95 19.67 -21.60 -6.81
C MET A 95 20.33 -21.08 -8.10
N ASN A 96 19.56 -20.52 -9.04
CA ASN A 96 20.08 -20.01 -10.30
C ASN A 96 19.76 -18.51 -10.46
N ILE A 97 20.65 -17.66 -9.96
CA ILE A 97 20.51 -16.19 -10.02
C ILE A 97 20.37 -15.70 -11.47
N TRP A 98 21.07 -16.33 -12.42
CA TRP A 98 21.07 -15.90 -13.82
C TRP A 98 19.69 -16.00 -14.47
N LYS A 99 18.95 -17.08 -14.21
CA LYS A 99 17.56 -17.21 -14.68
C LYS A 99 16.64 -16.16 -14.07
N GLU A 100 16.84 -15.78 -12.81
CA GLU A 100 16.05 -14.72 -12.18
C GLU A 100 16.43 -13.33 -12.72
N VAL A 101 17.71 -13.06 -12.97
CA VAL A 101 18.19 -11.83 -13.61
C VAL A 101 17.63 -11.71 -15.03
N GLU A 102 17.61 -12.80 -15.81
CA GLU A 102 17.03 -12.82 -17.15
C GLU A 102 15.53 -12.49 -17.11
N LYS A 103 14.75 -13.17 -16.25
CA LYS A 103 13.32 -12.85 -16.07
C LYS A 103 13.09 -11.41 -15.64
N ARG A 104 13.91 -10.86 -14.75
CA ARG A 104 13.82 -9.46 -14.33
C ARG A 104 14.03 -8.52 -15.51
N LYS A 105 15.10 -8.73 -16.30
CA LYS A 105 15.36 -7.95 -17.52
C LYS A 105 14.21 -8.04 -18.53
N GLU A 106 13.63 -9.22 -18.73
CA GLU A 106 12.47 -9.37 -19.60
C GLU A 106 11.24 -8.63 -19.07
N THR A 107 11.01 -8.68 -17.77
CA THR A 107 9.88 -8.00 -17.10
C THR A 107 10.05 -6.49 -17.15
N GLU A 108 11.24 -5.97 -16.86
CA GLU A 108 11.59 -4.54 -16.99
C GLU A 108 11.39 -4.06 -18.44
N LYS A 109 11.83 -4.85 -19.42
CA LYS A 109 11.62 -4.52 -20.84
C LYS A 109 10.14 -4.51 -21.22
N LYS A 110 9.34 -5.43 -20.69
CA LYS A 110 7.87 -5.45 -20.91
C LYS A 110 7.20 -4.24 -20.25
N LEU A 111 7.57 -3.92 -19.01
CA LEU A 111 7.05 -2.78 -18.28
C LEU A 111 7.38 -1.45 -19.00
N SER A 112 8.64 -1.27 -19.41
CA SER A 112 9.06 -0.09 -20.16
C SER A 112 8.24 0.11 -21.44
N LYS A 113 7.96 -0.98 -22.18
CA LYS A 113 7.08 -0.92 -23.36
C LYS A 113 5.62 -0.57 -23.03
N MET A 114 5.13 -0.99 -21.88
CA MET A 114 3.76 -0.65 -21.45
C MET A 114 3.66 0.82 -21.06
N VAL A 115 4.66 1.34 -20.33
CA VAL A 115 4.73 2.76 -19.97
C VAL A 115 4.81 3.64 -21.22
N GLU A 116 5.71 3.32 -22.17
CA GLU A 116 5.81 4.07 -23.43
C GLU A 116 4.49 4.09 -24.21
N ARG A 117 3.80 2.94 -24.30
CA ARG A 117 2.48 2.87 -24.95
C ARG A 117 1.44 3.70 -24.21
N TRP A 118 1.44 3.66 -22.88
CA TRP A 118 0.54 4.45 -22.06
C TRP A 118 0.76 5.93 -22.29
N ASP A 119 2.01 6.40 -22.30
CA ASP A 119 2.35 7.81 -22.51
C ASP A 119 1.86 8.30 -23.88
N ILE A 120 2.10 7.55 -24.95
CA ILE A 120 1.62 7.89 -26.31
C ILE A 120 0.08 7.95 -26.33
N VAL A 121 -0.60 6.97 -25.72
CA VAL A 121 -2.06 6.97 -25.65
C VAL A 121 -2.53 8.21 -24.89
N MET A 122 -1.94 8.51 -23.74
CA MET A 122 -2.31 9.66 -22.93
C MET A 122 -2.07 10.97 -23.69
N GLU A 123 -1.01 11.12 -24.49
CA GLU A 123 -0.84 12.32 -25.33
C GLU A 123 -2.01 12.54 -26.31
N CYS A 124 -2.59 11.46 -26.83
CA CYS A 124 -3.68 11.53 -27.81
C CYS A 124 -5.07 11.69 -27.20
N VAL A 125 -5.22 11.42 -25.90
CA VAL A 125 -6.52 11.41 -25.21
C VAL A 125 -6.92 12.84 -24.79
N PRO A 126 -8.16 13.29 -25.05
CA PRO A 126 -8.68 14.56 -24.57
C PRO A 126 -8.63 14.70 -23.04
N GLU A 127 -8.46 15.93 -22.55
CA GLU A 127 -8.29 16.18 -21.11
C GLU A 127 -9.47 15.70 -20.25
N GLY A 128 -10.71 15.76 -20.76
CA GLY A 128 -11.87 15.23 -20.05
C GLY A 128 -11.75 13.73 -19.73
N ILE A 129 -11.32 12.94 -20.71
CA ILE A 129 -11.13 11.49 -20.54
C ILE A 129 -9.91 11.21 -19.64
N LYS A 130 -8.84 12.01 -19.74
CA LYS A 130 -7.70 11.90 -18.82
C LYS A 130 -8.11 12.07 -17.36
N ARG A 131 -9.04 12.98 -17.08
CA ARG A 131 -9.59 13.20 -15.74
C ARG A 131 -10.39 11.98 -15.26
N GLU A 132 -11.25 11.43 -16.11
CA GLU A 132 -12.00 10.20 -15.80
C GLU A 132 -11.07 9.02 -15.49
N ILE A 133 -10.00 8.86 -16.28
CA ILE A 133 -8.97 7.83 -16.03
C ILE A 133 -8.30 8.07 -14.68
N ARG A 134 -7.84 9.29 -14.40
CA ARG A 134 -7.20 9.63 -13.11
C ARG A 134 -8.13 9.37 -11.92
N LYS A 135 -9.42 9.71 -12.07
CA LYS A 135 -10.45 9.42 -11.06
C LYS A 135 -10.63 7.92 -10.82
N ALA A 136 -10.72 7.12 -11.88
CA ALA A 136 -10.84 5.66 -11.77
C ALA A 136 -9.61 5.00 -11.13
N LEU A 137 -8.41 5.59 -11.31
CA LEU A 137 -7.16 5.12 -10.70
C LEU A 137 -6.93 5.65 -9.27
N GLY A 138 -7.74 6.61 -8.79
CA GLY A 138 -7.50 7.27 -7.50
C GLY A 138 -6.32 8.26 -7.51
N GLU A 139 -5.97 8.78 -8.69
CA GLU A 139 -4.81 9.65 -8.95
C GLU A 139 -5.22 11.10 -9.28
N GLU A 140 -6.36 11.56 -8.76
CA GLU A 140 -6.91 12.88 -9.02
C GLU A 140 -5.96 14.00 -8.54
N THR A 141 -5.73 14.99 -9.42
CA THR A 141 -4.94 16.16 -9.07
C THR A 141 -5.76 17.18 -8.28
N ALA A 142 -5.09 18.19 -7.72
CA ALA A 142 -5.78 19.30 -7.06
C ALA A 142 -6.70 20.07 -8.03
N GLU A 143 -6.27 20.21 -9.29
CA GLU A 143 -7.06 20.86 -10.35
C GLU A 143 -8.31 20.07 -10.70
N ASP A 144 -8.24 18.73 -10.73
CA ASP A 144 -9.41 17.89 -11.00
C ASP A 144 -10.48 18.10 -9.93
N ARG A 145 -10.07 18.07 -8.66
CA ARG A 145 -10.97 18.32 -7.52
C ARG A 145 -11.57 19.71 -7.55
N GLN A 146 -10.78 20.73 -7.92
CA GLN A 146 -11.28 22.09 -8.09
C GLN A 146 -12.29 22.20 -9.23
N GLN A 147 -12.01 21.54 -10.36
CA GLN A 147 -12.97 21.50 -11.47
C GLN A 147 -14.25 20.79 -11.06
N GLU A 148 -14.17 19.66 -10.36
CA GLU A 148 -15.34 18.92 -9.90
C GLU A 148 -16.19 19.79 -8.96
N ALA A 149 -15.56 20.44 -7.99
CA ALA A 149 -16.21 21.42 -7.12
C ALA A 149 -16.91 22.54 -7.91
N LEU A 150 -16.22 23.12 -8.89
CA LEU A 150 -16.78 24.17 -9.76
C LEU A 150 -17.93 23.63 -10.62
N SER A 151 -17.82 22.43 -11.16
CA SER A 151 -18.86 21.82 -11.99
C SER A 151 -20.12 21.53 -11.17
N SER A 152 -19.97 21.06 -9.93
CA SER A 152 -21.07 20.86 -8.99
C SER A 152 -21.73 22.19 -8.58
N TYR A 153 -20.93 23.23 -8.37
CA TYR A 153 -21.42 24.60 -8.15
C TYR A 153 -22.24 25.11 -9.33
N VAL A 154 -21.68 25.05 -10.54
CA VAL A 154 -22.35 25.50 -11.76
C VAL A 154 -23.64 24.72 -11.97
N LYS A 155 -23.60 23.37 -11.87
CA LYS A 155 -24.78 22.50 -12.00
C LYS A 155 -25.92 23.00 -11.10
N ARG A 156 -25.63 23.22 -9.81
CA ARG A 156 -26.64 23.72 -8.85
C ARG A 156 -27.13 25.13 -9.20
N MET A 157 -26.23 26.03 -9.58
CA MET A 157 -26.59 27.43 -9.87
C MET A 157 -27.37 27.60 -11.18
N THR A 158 -27.18 26.70 -12.14
CA THR A 158 -27.90 26.69 -13.43
C THR A 158 -29.13 25.81 -13.42
N ASP A 159 -29.42 25.14 -12.30
CA ASP A 159 -30.61 24.32 -12.15
C ASP A 159 -31.84 25.20 -11.93
N GLU A 160 -32.70 25.27 -12.94
CA GLU A 160 -33.95 26.04 -12.91
C GLU A 160 -35.14 25.19 -12.44
N THR A 161 -34.92 23.90 -12.14
CA THR A 161 -36.01 23.01 -11.71
C THR A 161 -36.42 23.26 -10.26
N GLU A 162 -37.72 23.27 -10.00
CA GLU A 162 -38.24 23.39 -8.64
C GLU A 162 -38.11 22.04 -7.91
N HIS A 163 -37.21 21.99 -6.93
CA HIS A 163 -37.02 20.84 -6.05
C HIS A 163 -37.98 20.86 -4.87
N LYS A 164 -38.46 19.69 -4.43
CA LYS A 164 -39.25 19.59 -3.19
C LYS A 164 -38.38 19.80 -1.96
N THR A 165 -37.11 19.44 -2.09
CA THR A 165 -36.12 19.49 -1.03
C THR A 165 -35.20 20.71 -1.17
N ALA A 166 -34.89 21.36 -0.04
CA ALA A 166 -33.90 22.44 -0.02
C ALA A 166 -32.47 21.90 -0.22
N ASP A 167 -31.54 22.76 -0.61
CA ASP A 167 -30.18 22.35 -0.97
C ASP A 167 -29.36 21.78 0.17
N TYR A 168 -29.44 22.38 1.34
CA TYR A 168 -28.60 22.06 2.49
C TYR A 168 -29.41 21.97 3.77
N GLY A 169 -28.88 21.23 4.74
CA GLY A 169 -29.57 21.03 6.00
C GLY A 169 -29.12 19.84 6.80
N TRP A 170 -29.90 19.53 7.82
CA TRP A 170 -29.69 18.40 8.71
C TRP A 170 -30.80 17.37 8.52
N LEU A 171 -30.41 16.10 8.39
CA LEU A 171 -31.32 14.97 8.22
C LEU A 171 -31.29 14.07 9.45
N GLU A 172 -32.45 13.91 10.08
CA GLU A 172 -32.64 13.08 11.26
C GLU A 172 -32.55 11.58 10.95
N PRO A 173 -32.30 10.72 11.96
CA PRO A 173 -32.42 9.27 11.82
C PRO A 173 -33.78 8.78 11.34
N ASP A 174 -34.87 9.54 11.58
CA ASP A 174 -36.22 9.19 11.14
C ASP A 174 -36.56 9.68 9.72
N GLY A 175 -35.65 10.41 9.07
CA GLY A 175 -35.84 10.96 7.72
C GLY A 175 -36.39 12.39 7.70
N THR A 176 -36.65 13.02 8.86
CA THR A 176 -37.06 14.43 8.92
C THR A 176 -35.90 15.34 8.50
N PHE A 177 -36.14 16.20 7.50
CA PHE A 177 -35.14 17.13 6.98
C PHE A 177 -35.37 18.56 7.44
N HIS A 178 -34.31 19.17 7.98
CA HIS A 178 -34.28 20.54 8.44
C HIS A 178 -33.44 21.38 7.50
N ASN A 179 -34.10 22.19 6.65
CA ASN A 179 -33.43 23.13 5.75
C ASN A 179 -32.59 24.13 6.54
N VAL A 180 -31.33 24.28 6.16
CA VAL A 180 -30.42 25.28 6.71
C VAL A 180 -29.71 26.00 5.57
N LYS A 181 -29.58 27.33 5.68
CA LYS A 181 -28.84 28.12 4.70
C LYS A 181 -27.36 27.74 4.71
N TRP A 182 -26.72 27.88 3.55
CA TRP A 182 -25.29 27.71 3.44
C TRP A 182 -24.54 28.60 4.45
N GLY A 183 -23.60 28.02 5.19
CA GLY A 183 -22.84 28.69 6.25
C GLY A 183 -23.47 28.64 7.65
N ASP A 184 -24.77 28.35 7.78
CA ASP A 184 -25.49 28.43 9.07
C ASP A 184 -25.65 27.08 9.79
N HIS A 185 -25.07 25.99 9.27
CA HIS A 185 -25.27 24.62 9.77
C HIS A 185 -24.93 24.44 11.25
N GLU A 186 -23.79 24.99 11.69
CA GLU A 186 -23.34 24.89 13.08
C GLU A 186 -24.21 25.75 14.01
N GLY A 187 -24.57 26.96 13.56
CA GLY A 187 -25.48 27.82 14.31
C GLY A 187 -26.86 27.19 14.49
N TRP A 188 -27.37 26.52 13.45
CA TRP A 188 -28.61 25.76 13.54
C TRP A 188 -28.51 24.58 14.51
N ALA A 189 -27.45 23.76 14.41
CA ALA A 189 -27.24 22.61 15.29
C ALA A 189 -27.17 23.05 16.75
N ASN A 190 -26.43 24.13 17.01
CA ASN A 190 -26.31 24.70 18.35
C ASN A 190 -27.66 25.15 18.91
N ASN A 191 -28.45 25.87 18.12
CA ASN A 191 -29.79 26.30 18.52
C ASN A 191 -30.74 25.12 18.73
N TYR A 192 -30.63 24.07 17.92
CA TYR A 192 -31.40 22.84 18.09
C TYR A 192 -31.08 22.17 19.42
N LEU A 193 -29.79 22.00 19.75
CA LEU A 193 -29.38 21.40 21.02
C LEU A 193 -29.82 22.23 22.24
N GLN A 194 -29.69 23.56 22.19
CA GLN A 194 -30.12 24.43 23.29
C GLN A 194 -31.63 24.36 23.56
N LYS A 195 -32.44 24.11 22.52
CA LYS A 195 -33.89 23.99 22.65
C LYS A 195 -34.34 22.61 23.15
N ASN A 196 -33.58 21.56 22.83
CA ASN A 196 -33.99 20.18 23.06
C ASN A 196 -33.27 19.50 24.25
N LEU A 197 -32.21 20.10 24.78
CA LEU A 197 -31.48 19.60 25.96
C LEU A 197 -31.65 20.55 27.15
N SER A 198 -31.54 20.01 28.36
CA SER A 198 -31.38 20.84 29.56
C SER A 198 -30.05 21.60 29.52
N VAL A 199 -29.95 22.67 30.31
CA VAL A 199 -28.73 23.49 30.40
C VAL A 199 -27.53 22.65 30.83
N GLU A 200 -27.73 21.72 31.77
CA GLU A 200 -26.71 20.81 32.27
C GLU A 200 -26.26 19.83 31.20
N GLU A 201 -27.20 19.21 30.47
CA GLU A 201 -26.90 18.29 29.37
C GLU A 201 -26.18 19.00 28.22
N TYR A 202 -26.67 20.17 27.81
CA TYR A 202 -26.03 20.98 26.78
C TYR A 202 -24.59 21.35 27.19
N ARG A 203 -24.38 21.80 28.44
CA ARG A 203 -23.04 22.10 28.94
C ARG A 203 -22.14 20.87 28.96
N HIS A 204 -22.67 19.71 29.32
CA HIS A 204 -21.92 18.46 29.30
C HIS A 204 -21.56 18.04 27.87
N VAL A 205 -22.47 18.22 26.91
CA VAL A 205 -22.23 17.90 25.50
C VAL A 205 -21.11 18.76 24.91
N ILE A 206 -21.15 20.08 25.14
CA ILE A 206 -20.20 21.02 24.54
C ILE A 206 -18.87 21.07 25.32
N PHE A 207 -18.91 20.96 26.66
CA PHE A 207 -17.75 21.22 27.54
C PHE A 207 -17.39 20.06 28.47
N GLY A 208 -18.11 18.93 28.45
CA GLY A 208 -17.92 17.82 29.39
C GLY A 208 -16.92 16.74 28.97
N GLY A 209 -16.44 16.77 27.72
CA GLY A 209 -15.46 15.82 27.19
C GLY A 209 -14.01 16.20 27.47
N LYS A 210 -13.06 15.33 27.08
CA LYS A 210 -11.63 15.67 27.01
C LYS A 210 -11.34 16.73 25.95
N ASP A 211 -12.18 16.78 24.92
CA ASP A 211 -12.15 17.76 23.84
C ASP A 211 -13.51 18.49 23.77
N VAL A 212 -13.47 19.77 23.41
CA VAL A 212 -14.66 20.57 23.12
C VAL A 212 -15.26 20.04 21.82
N MET A 213 -16.51 19.60 21.86
CA MET A 213 -17.22 19.06 20.70
C MET A 213 -18.12 20.14 20.10
N SER A 214 -18.11 20.27 18.77
CA SER A 214 -19.07 21.15 18.09
C SER A 214 -20.49 20.56 18.16
N ALA A 215 -21.51 21.41 18.04
CA ALA A 215 -22.89 20.96 18.06
C ALA A 215 -23.20 20.06 16.85
N GLY A 216 -22.63 20.39 15.68
CA GLY A 216 -22.72 19.56 14.48
C GLY A 216 -22.10 18.18 14.68
N ASP A 217 -20.87 18.11 15.21
CA ASP A 217 -20.21 16.83 15.47
C ASP A 217 -21.04 15.98 16.43
N TYR A 218 -21.58 16.58 17.49
CA TYR A 218 -22.46 15.86 18.42
C TYR A 218 -23.68 15.26 17.72
N LEU A 219 -24.37 16.01 16.86
CA LEU A 219 -25.50 15.49 16.09
C LEU A 219 -25.10 14.29 15.21
N THR A 220 -23.94 14.37 14.54
CA THR A 220 -23.45 13.24 13.73
C THR A 220 -23.20 11.98 14.57
N THR A 221 -22.69 12.11 15.81
CA THR A 221 -22.54 10.96 16.74
C THR A 221 -23.89 10.32 17.12
N LYS A 222 -24.99 11.09 17.04
CA LYS A 222 -26.36 10.62 17.24
C LYS A 222 -27.01 10.04 15.98
N GLY A 223 -26.25 9.91 14.88
CA GLY A 223 -26.72 9.35 13.62
C GLY A 223 -27.45 10.35 12.73
N TRP A 224 -27.35 11.65 13.03
CA TRP A 224 -27.80 12.68 12.09
C TRP A 224 -26.82 12.80 10.92
N VAL A 225 -27.34 13.23 9.79
CA VAL A 225 -26.58 13.43 8.56
C VAL A 225 -26.63 14.90 8.17
N LEU A 226 -25.47 15.50 7.93
CA LEU A 226 -25.36 16.86 7.43
C LEU A 226 -25.31 16.83 5.90
N LEU A 227 -26.28 17.43 5.23
CA LEU A 227 -26.19 17.72 3.80
C LEU A 227 -25.56 19.09 3.62
N HIS A 228 -24.29 19.13 3.20
CA HIS A 228 -23.61 20.38 2.86
C HIS A 228 -22.74 20.25 1.62
N ASN A 229 -22.25 21.38 1.11
CA ASN A 229 -21.12 21.41 0.19
C ASN A 229 -20.32 22.71 0.42
N PRO A 230 -19.06 22.64 0.91
CA PRO A 230 -18.25 23.84 1.14
C PRO A 230 -18.02 24.68 -0.12
N SER A 231 -18.01 24.05 -1.29
CA SER A 231 -17.88 24.71 -2.59
C SER A 231 -19.21 25.21 -3.15
N MET A 232 -20.28 25.19 -2.35
CA MET A 232 -21.61 25.64 -2.75
C MET A 232 -22.16 24.84 -3.96
N GLY A 233 -21.75 23.59 -4.13
CA GLY A 233 -22.30 22.65 -5.12
C GLY A 233 -23.50 21.85 -4.59
N ILE A 234 -23.90 20.82 -5.33
CA ILE A 234 -24.88 19.82 -4.87
C ILE A 234 -24.40 19.22 -3.55
N ALA A 235 -25.28 19.06 -2.57
CA ALA A 235 -24.87 18.59 -1.25
C ALA A 235 -24.38 17.14 -1.28
N PHE A 236 -23.40 16.85 -0.44
CA PHE A 236 -23.02 15.49 -0.09
C PHE A 236 -23.28 15.25 1.40
N PRO A 237 -23.65 14.01 1.78
CA PRO A 237 -23.89 13.67 3.16
C PRO A 237 -22.58 13.54 3.93
N THR A 238 -22.48 14.28 5.04
CA THR A 238 -21.44 14.14 6.05
C THR A 238 -22.05 13.48 7.28
N ARG A 239 -21.48 12.34 7.70
CA ARG A 239 -21.93 11.57 8.86
C ARG A 239 -20.76 10.96 9.62
N ASP A 240 -21.04 10.48 10.82
CA ASP A 240 -20.13 9.61 11.56
C ASP A 240 -19.92 8.30 10.75
N SER A 241 -18.65 7.99 10.45
CA SER A 241 -18.27 6.82 9.64
C SER A 241 -18.64 5.50 10.31
N THR A 242 -18.80 5.49 11.64
CA THR A 242 -19.21 4.30 12.43
C THR A 242 -20.72 4.06 12.40
N LYS A 243 -21.53 5.00 11.91
CA LYS A 243 -22.99 4.92 11.85
C LYS A 243 -23.47 4.64 10.43
N ARG A 244 -24.32 3.63 10.26
CA ARG A 244 -25.01 3.38 8.97
C ARG A 244 -26.21 4.31 8.82
N TYR A 245 -26.54 4.69 7.59
CA TYR A 245 -27.80 5.35 7.29
C TYR A 245 -28.99 4.46 7.70
N THR A 246 -30.01 5.08 8.28
CA THR A 246 -31.31 4.43 8.45
C THR A 246 -32.03 4.32 7.10
N LYS A 247 -33.04 3.44 7.00
CA LYS A 247 -33.85 3.35 5.78
C LYS A 247 -34.51 4.69 5.41
N PRO A 248 -35.18 5.41 6.34
CA PRO A 248 -35.74 6.73 6.03
C PRO A 248 -34.71 7.73 5.51
N GLN A 249 -33.47 7.72 6.04
CA GLN A 249 -32.40 8.56 5.53
C GLN A 249 -31.98 8.17 4.11
N LYS A 250 -31.88 6.87 3.81
CA LYS A 250 -31.57 6.39 2.46
C LYS A 250 -32.65 6.77 1.46
N ASP A 251 -33.92 6.61 1.82
CA ASP A 251 -35.06 6.98 1.00
C ASP A 251 -35.02 8.50 0.70
N PHE A 252 -34.81 9.34 1.72
CA PHE A 252 -34.66 10.78 1.54
C PHE A 252 -33.47 11.16 0.63
N LEU A 253 -32.28 10.60 0.89
CA LEU A 253 -31.07 10.91 0.12
C LEU A 253 -31.19 10.45 -1.34
N TYR A 254 -31.83 9.30 -1.57
CA TYR A 254 -32.11 8.81 -2.92
C TYR A 254 -32.97 9.81 -3.68
N ASP A 255 -34.11 10.21 -3.11
CA ASP A 255 -35.02 11.18 -3.73
C ASP A 255 -34.33 12.55 -3.94
N TYR A 256 -33.56 13.02 -2.95
CA TYR A 256 -32.79 14.26 -3.04
C TYR A 256 -31.87 14.31 -4.27
N TYR A 257 -31.16 13.20 -4.54
CA TYR A 257 -30.27 13.10 -5.68
C TYR A 257 -30.99 12.88 -7.00
N ILE A 258 -32.09 12.11 -7.01
CA ILE A 258 -32.91 11.91 -8.21
C ILE A 258 -33.54 13.22 -8.68
N GLU A 259 -34.04 14.05 -7.74
CA GLU A 259 -34.59 15.37 -8.06
C GLU A 259 -33.56 16.27 -8.77
N ARG A 260 -32.26 16.12 -8.44
CA ARG A 260 -31.14 16.90 -8.99
C ARG A 260 -30.39 16.22 -10.15
N ASP A 261 -30.99 15.18 -10.74
CA ASP A 261 -30.40 14.34 -11.81
C ASP A 261 -28.97 13.86 -11.47
N CYS A 262 -28.80 13.37 -10.25
CA CYS A 262 -27.58 12.79 -9.68
C CYS A 262 -27.77 11.29 -9.46
N ARG A 263 -27.97 10.54 -10.55
CA ARG A 263 -28.37 9.12 -10.47
C ARG A 263 -27.28 8.22 -9.91
N ASP A 264 -26.02 8.53 -10.17
CA ASP A 264 -24.89 7.75 -9.69
C ASP A 264 -24.75 7.89 -8.17
N GLU A 265 -24.88 9.11 -7.65
CA GLU A 265 -24.90 9.41 -6.23
C GLU A 265 -26.12 8.76 -5.55
N ALA A 266 -27.30 8.82 -6.18
CA ALA A 266 -28.50 8.15 -5.67
C ALA A 266 -28.29 6.63 -5.54
N ASN A 267 -27.70 5.98 -6.55
CA ASN A 267 -27.42 4.54 -6.52
C ASN A 267 -26.36 4.18 -5.46
N ALA A 268 -25.35 5.03 -5.27
CA ALA A 268 -24.29 4.82 -4.28
C ALA A 268 -24.82 4.72 -2.83
N ILE A 269 -25.90 5.45 -2.49
CA ILE A 269 -26.55 5.39 -1.16
C ILE A 269 -26.98 3.98 -0.77
N TRP A 270 -27.38 3.17 -1.74
CA TRP A 270 -27.81 1.79 -1.51
C TRP A 270 -26.68 0.77 -1.56
N GLN A 271 -25.57 1.09 -2.23
CA GLN A 271 -24.40 0.23 -2.36
C GLN A 271 -23.52 0.18 -1.10
N GLU A 272 -23.60 1.15 -0.19
CA GLU A 272 -22.86 1.15 1.09
C GLU A 272 -23.20 -0.03 2.05
N ASN A 273 -24.09 -0.95 1.65
CA ASN A 273 -24.55 -2.07 2.48
C ASN A 273 -23.95 -3.44 2.12
N GLU A 274 -23.12 -3.56 1.08
CA GLU A 274 -22.32 -4.77 0.79
C GLU A 274 -20.91 -4.68 1.40
#